data_AF-A0A5B8U5V6-F1
#
_entry.id   AF-A0A5B8U5V6-F1
#
_cell.length_a   1.000
_cell.length_b   1.000
_cell.length_c   1.000
_cell.angle_alpha   90.00
_cell.angle_beta   90.00
_cell.angle_gamma   90.00
#
_symmetry.space_group_name_H-M   'P 1'
#
loop_
_entity.id
_entity.type
_entity.pdbx_description
1 polymer ?
#
loop_
_entity_poly.entity_id
_entity_poly.type
_entity_poly.pdbx_seq_one_letter_code
_entity_poly.pdbx_strand_id
1 'polypeptide(L)'
;MHDGEGILQGGVVHPDVQAAIGLAHGGGRPLHEGTAGRLSEVLQDPLHDVRVHDGPEAAMLARAVAARAFTVGNDIFFGAGEYRPGTADGDRLIAHEATHVIQQRGAPAAGPLTVSDPGDALEVEAEVLARGLDG
;
A
#
# COMPACT_ATOMS: atom_id res chain seq x y z
N MET A 1 5.32 -23.58 -7.38
CA MET A 1 5.88 -22.30 -6.93
C MET A 1 7.16 -22.65 -6.19
N HIS A 2 8.31 -22.39 -6.81
CA HIS A 2 9.61 -22.58 -6.13
C HIS A 2 9.92 -21.31 -5.35
N ASP A 3 10.34 -21.49 -4.11
CA ASP A 3 10.78 -20.45 -3.19
C ASP A 3 11.88 -19.58 -3.80
N GLY A 4 11.68 -18.27 -3.74
CA GLY A 4 12.62 -17.26 -4.21
C GLY A 4 11.88 -15.96 -4.42
N GLU A 5 11.90 -15.13 -3.36
CA GLU A 5 11.35 -13.77 -3.21
C GLU A 5 10.80 -13.17 -4.50
N GLY A 6 9.52 -12.78 -4.51
CA GLY A 6 8.83 -12.18 -5.65
C GLY A 6 9.39 -10.81 -6.09
N ILE A 7 10.63 -10.49 -5.72
CA ILE A 7 11.41 -9.32 -6.07
C ILE A 7 12.69 -9.79 -6.79
N LEU A 8 12.86 -9.32 -8.02
CA LEU A 8 14.05 -9.48 -8.84
C LEU A 8 15.15 -8.50 -8.41
N GLN A 9 16.36 -8.74 -8.90
CA GLN A 9 17.50 -7.83 -8.70
C GLN A 9 17.14 -6.41 -9.19
N GLY A 10 17.34 -5.41 -8.33
CA GLY A 10 16.98 -4.01 -8.61
C GLY A 10 15.57 -3.59 -8.16
N GLY A 11 14.92 -4.38 -7.29
CA GLY A 11 13.63 -4.00 -6.67
C GLY A 11 12.41 -4.23 -7.57
N VAL A 12 12.59 -4.87 -8.72
CA VAL A 12 11.51 -5.12 -9.68
C VAL A 12 10.67 -6.29 -9.21
N VAL A 13 9.35 -6.10 -9.09
CA VAL A 13 8.43 -7.19 -8.72
C VAL A 13 8.41 -8.25 -9.83
N HIS A 14 8.46 -9.53 -9.47
CA HIS A 14 8.43 -10.65 -10.41
C HIS A 14 7.14 -10.60 -11.27
N PRO A 15 7.20 -10.84 -12.59
CA PRO A 15 6.05 -10.70 -13.49
C PRO A 15 4.84 -11.54 -13.07
N ASP A 16 5.05 -12.74 -12.51
CA ASP A 16 3.94 -13.55 -11.97
C ASP A 16 3.23 -12.88 -10.79
N VAL A 17 3.98 -12.18 -9.93
CA VAL A 17 3.43 -11.41 -8.81
C VAL A 17 2.71 -10.17 -9.33
N GLN A 18 3.27 -9.47 -10.32
CA GLN A 18 2.59 -8.36 -10.99
C GLN A 18 1.27 -8.80 -11.63
N ALA A 19 1.25 -9.96 -12.29
CA ALA A 19 0.04 -10.51 -12.88
C ALA A 19 -1.01 -10.86 -11.82
N ALA A 20 -0.59 -11.44 -10.68
CA ALA A 20 -1.49 -11.73 -9.57
C ALA A 20 -2.06 -10.44 -8.94
N ILE A 21 -1.26 -9.39 -8.76
CA ILE A 21 -1.72 -8.06 -8.33
C ILE A 21 -2.75 -7.51 -9.32
N GLY A 22 -2.48 -7.60 -10.63
CA GLY A 22 -3.38 -7.14 -11.68
C GLY A 22 -4.72 -7.88 -11.70
N LEU A 23 -4.75 -9.17 -11.31
CA LEU A 23 -5.98 -9.94 -11.16
C LEU A 23 -6.75 -9.61 -9.88
N ALA A 24 -6.06 -9.21 -8.82
CA ALA A 24 -6.67 -8.77 -7.57
C ALA A 24 -7.21 -7.33 -7.64
N HIS A 25 -6.75 -6.54 -8.62
CA HIS A 25 -7.15 -5.15 -8.84
C HIS A 25 -8.67 -5.00 -9.04
N GLY A 26 -9.27 -4.00 -8.38
CA GLY A 26 -10.73 -3.76 -8.41
C GLY A 26 -11.54 -4.69 -7.49
N GLY A 27 -10.89 -5.61 -6.79
CA GLY A 27 -11.45 -6.33 -5.64
C GLY A 27 -11.40 -5.53 -4.34
N GLY A 28 -11.41 -6.25 -3.21
CA GLY A 28 -11.26 -5.64 -1.89
C GLY A 28 -12.51 -4.92 -1.40
N ARG A 29 -12.39 -4.32 -0.22
CA ARG A 29 -13.47 -3.54 0.42
C ARG A 29 -13.11 -2.07 0.46
N PRO A 30 -14.09 -1.14 0.44
CA PRO A 30 -13.78 0.27 0.65
C PRO A 30 -13.06 0.46 1.99
N LEU A 31 -12.14 1.43 2.03
CA LEU A 31 -11.52 1.84 3.29
C LEU A 31 -12.63 2.24 4.28
N HIS A 32 -12.51 1.78 5.52
CA HIS A 32 -13.50 2.08 6.57
C HIS A 32 -13.72 3.59 6.70
N GLU A 33 -14.99 4.03 6.65
CA GLU A 33 -15.36 5.44 6.54
C GLU A 33 -14.73 6.34 7.62
N GLY A 34 -14.70 5.86 8.87
CA GLY A 34 -14.10 6.62 9.98
C GLY A 34 -12.58 6.79 9.82
N THR A 35 -11.90 5.82 9.20
CA THR A 35 -10.47 5.91 8.91
C THR A 35 -10.23 6.80 7.69
N ALA A 36 -11.03 6.62 6.63
CA ALA A 36 -10.96 7.43 5.43
C ALA A 36 -11.16 8.91 5.74
N GLY A 37 -12.13 9.28 6.59
CA GLY A 37 -12.39 10.66 7.00
C GLY A 37 -11.18 11.29 7.70
N ARG A 38 -10.67 10.66 8.76
CA ARG A 38 -9.51 11.18 9.50
C ARG A 38 -8.27 11.33 8.62
N LEU A 39 -8.00 10.34 7.77
CA LEU A 39 -6.83 10.36 6.90
C LEU A 39 -6.97 11.36 5.75
N SER A 40 -8.17 11.54 5.20
CA SER A 40 -8.41 12.54 4.15
C SER A 40 -8.17 13.96 4.67
N GLU A 41 -8.45 14.23 5.94
CA GLU A 41 -8.13 15.52 6.58
C GLU A 41 -6.62 15.72 6.72
N VAL A 42 -5.87 14.71 7.11
CA VAL A 42 -4.41 14.83 7.29
C VAL A 42 -3.68 14.90 5.95
N LEU A 43 -4.12 14.09 4.99
CA LEU A 43 -3.51 13.98 3.67
C LEU A 43 -4.04 15.01 2.66
N GLN A 44 -5.09 15.76 3.03
CA GLN A 44 -5.73 16.79 2.19
C GLN A 44 -6.22 16.26 0.83
N ASP A 45 -6.53 14.97 0.73
CA ASP A 45 -7.00 14.30 -0.49
C ASP A 45 -8.11 13.28 -0.16
N PRO A 46 -9.15 13.14 -1.00
CA PRO A 46 -10.23 12.20 -0.72
C PRO A 46 -9.80 10.73 -0.92
N LEU A 47 -10.08 9.89 0.08
CA LEU A 47 -9.74 8.45 0.06
C LEU A 47 -10.94 7.51 -0.16
N HIS A 48 -12.06 8.01 -0.71
CA HIS A 48 -13.30 7.25 -0.86
C HIS A 48 -13.22 6.13 -1.90
N ASP A 49 -12.30 6.27 -2.85
CA ASP A 49 -12.02 5.32 -3.93
C ASP A 49 -10.91 4.33 -3.56
N VAL A 50 -10.33 4.44 -2.37
CA VAL A 50 -9.34 3.49 -1.85
C VAL A 50 -9.97 2.15 -1.53
N ARG A 51 -9.35 1.08 -2.04
CA ARG A 51 -9.71 -0.32 -1.79
C ARG A 51 -8.68 -0.97 -0.89
N VAL A 52 -9.17 -1.66 0.14
CA VAL A 52 -8.36 -2.41 1.09
C VAL A 52 -8.50 -3.90 0.83
N HIS A 53 -7.35 -4.57 0.74
CA HIS A 53 -7.22 -6.02 0.65
C HIS A 53 -6.42 -6.52 1.85
N ASP A 54 -7.06 -7.27 2.75
CA ASP A 54 -6.42 -7.84 3.96
C ASP A 54 -6.66 -9.36 4.07
N GLY A 55 -7.14 -9.98 2.99
CA GLY A 55 -7.41 -11.40 2.91
C GLY A 55 -6.15 -12.25 2.71
N PRO A 56 -6.29 -13.59 2.66
CA PRO A 56 -5.16 -14.51 2.49
C PRO A 56 -4.31 -14.24 1.24
N GLU A 57 -4.94 -13.84 0.15
CA GLU A 57 -4.26 -13.49 -1.10
C GLU A 57 -3.41 -12.22 -0.95
N ALA A 58 -3.96 -11.18 -0.33
CA ALA A 58 -3.21 -9.95 -0.04
C ALA A 58 -1.99 -10.23 0.85
N ALA A 59 -2.16 -11.08 1.87
CA ALA A 59 -1.06 -11.49 2.74
C ALA A 59 0.04 -12.25 1.99
N MET A 60 -0.34 -13.10 1.04
CA MET A 60 0.63 -13.79 0.17
C MET A 60 1.38 -12.81 -0.74
N LEU A 61 0.67 -11.85 -1.34
CA LEU A 61 1.28 -10.84 -2.21
C LEU A 61 2.22 -9.91 -1.43
N ALA A 62 1.80 -9.43 -0.25
CA ALA A 62 2.63 -8.58 0.61
C ALA A 62 3.93 -9.29 1.00
N ARG A 63 3.84 -10.58 1.35
CA ARG A 63 5.02 -11.41 1.61
C ARG A 63 5.89 -11.57 0.35
N ALA A 64 5.29 -11.75 -0.82
CA ALA A 64 6.04 -11.92 -2.08
C ALA A 64 6.85 -10.67 -2.43
N VAL A 65 6.38 -9.48 -2.06
CA VAL A 65 7.11 -8.21 -2.23
C VAL A 65 7.93 -7.79 -1.00
N ALA A 66 8.06 -8.67 -0.01
CA ALA A 66 8.79 -8.43 1.25
C ALA A 66 8.32 -7.18 2.04
N ALA A 67 7.02 -6.88 2.00
CA ALA A 67 6.44 -5.70 2.65
C ALA A 67 5.35 -6.06 3.68
N ARG A 68 5.11 -5.17 4.64
CA ARG A 68 3.97 -5.26 5.59
C ARG A 68 2.65 -4.91 4.92
N ALA A 69 2.69 -3.91 4.05
CA ALA A 69 1.63 -3.52 3.14
C ALA A 69 2.28 -2.93 1.88
N PHE A 70 1.51 -2.78 0.80
CA PHE A 70 1.94 -2.08 -0.39
C PHE A 70 0.74 -1.52 -1.16
N THR A 71 1.01 -0.52 -2.00
CA THR A 71 -0.02 0.23 -2.74
C THR A 71 0.17 0.12 -4.25
N VAL A 72 -0.92 -0.16 -4.97
CA VAL A 72 -0.98 -0.17 -6.45
C VAL A 72 -2.25 0.53 -6.92
N GLY A 73 -2.07 1.68 -7.56
CA GLY A 73 -3.16 2.59 -7.93
C GLY A 73 -3.92 3.06 -6.69
N ASN A 74 -5.19 2.66 -6.62
CA ASN A 74 -6.09 2.94 -5.49
C ASN A 74 -6.25 1.74 -4.54
N ASP A 75 -5.55 0.63 -4.79
CA ASP A 75 -5.63 -0.58 -3.97
C ASP A 75 -4.46 -0.65 -2.99
N ILE A 76 -4.77 -0.93 -1.72
CA ILE A 76 -3.80 -1.16 -0.66
C ILE A 76 -3.92 -2.62 -0.21
N PHE A 77 -2.81 -3.34 -0.27
CA PHE A 77 -2.70 -4.75 0.11
C PHE A 77 -1.96 -4.87 1.43
N PHE A 78 -2.59 -5.50 2.41
CA PHE A 78 -2.03 -5.70 3.74
C PHE A 78 -1.57 -7.14 3.95
N GLY A 79 -0.44 -7.27 4.64
CA GLY A 79 0.02 -8.51 5.23
C GLY A 79 -0.97 -9.06 6.26
N ALA A 80 -0.82 -10.33 6.60
CA ALA A 80 -1.69 -11.00 7.57
C ALA A 80 -1.69 -10.28 8.92
N GLY A 81 -2.84 -9.71 9.30
CA GLY A 81 -3.00 -9.00 10.58
C GLY A 81 -2.46 -7.58 10.62
N GLU A 82 -2.02 -7.02 9.49
CA GLU A 82 -1.45 -5.66 9.40
C GLU A 82 -2.53 -4.58 9.28
N TYR A 83 -3.70 -4.88 8.71
CA TYR A 83 -4.83 -3.96 8.68
C TYR A 83 -5.50 -3.85 10.06
N ARG A 84 -5.08 -2.85 10.85
CA ARG A 84 -5.53 -2.62 12.23
C ARG A 84 -6.02 -1.18 12.46
N PRO A 85 -7.10 -0.75 11.79
CA PRO A 85 -7.62 0.61 11.94
C PRO A 85 -7.99 0.91 13.40
N GLY A 86 -7.70 2.13 13.86
CA GLY A 86 -7.93 2.58 15.23
C GLY A 86 -6.83 2.22 16.23
N THR A 87 -5.74 1.61 15.78
CA THR A 87 -4.51 1.44 16.57
C THR A 87 -3.44 2.40 16.06
N ALA A 88 -2.56 2.91 16.92
CA ALA A 88 -1.52 3.86 16.49
C ALA A 88 -0.64 3.30 15.36
N ASP A 89 -0.11 2.07 15.52
CA ASP A 89 0.71 1.43 14.48
C ASP A 89 -0.08 1.12 13.20
N GLY A 90 -1.33 0.67 13.32
CA GLY A 90 -2.18 0.38 12.17
C GLY A 90 -2.61 1.63 11.41
N ASP A 91 -3.02 2.69 12.10
CA ASP A 91 -3.40 3.96 11.47
C ASP A 91 -2.19 4.63 10.82
N ARG A 92 -1.00 4.53 11.42
CA ARG A 92 0.26 4.96 10.80
C ARG A 92 0.55 4.20 9.52
N LEU A 93 0.44 2.87 9.53
CA LEU A 93 0.65 2.05 8.33
C LEU A 93 -0.38 2.40 7.24
N ILE A 94 -1.66 2.57 7.60
CA ILE A 94 -2.70 2.92 6.63
C ILE A 94 -2.44 4.32 6.03
N ALA A 95 -2.00 5.30 6.82
CA ALA A 95 -1.64 6.63 6.30
C ALA A 95 -0.45 6.59 5.35
N HIS A 96 0.57 5.82 5.69
CA HIS A 96 1.75 5.64 4.83
C HIS A 96 1.32 5.12 3.45
N GLU A 97 0.57 4.02 3.41
CA GLU A 97 0.06 3.46 2.16
C GLU A 97 -0.92 4.39 1.42
N ALA A 98 -1.81 5.07 2.15
CA ALA A 98 -2.72 6.04 1.54
C ALA A 98 -1.98 7.23 0.92
N THR A 99 -0.79 7.59 1.43
CA THR A 99 0.06 8.60 0.81
C THR A 99 0.56 8.12 -0.55
N HIS A 100 0.95 6.85 -0.67
CA HIS A 100 1.33 6.28 -1.96
C HIS A 100 0.19 6.27 -2.97
N VAL A 101 -1.07 6.10 -2.54
CA VAL A 101 -2.22 6.25 -3.43
C VAL A 101 -2.23 7.65 -4.07
N ILE A 102 -2.07 8.68 -3.24
CA ILE A 102 -2.07 10.08 -3.70
C ILE A 102 -0.89 10.35 -4.63
N GLN A 103 0.30 9.87 -4.27
CA GLN A 103 1.50 10.02 -5.09
C GLN A 103 1.35 9.33 -6.46
N GLN A 104 0.76 8.13 -6.52
CA GLN A 104 0.51 7.41 -7.78
C GLN A 104 -0.59 8.03 -8.64
N ARG A 105 -1.54 8.78 -8.06
CA ARG A 105 -2.49 9.60 -8.84
C ARG A 105 -1.80 10.73 -9.60
N GLY A 106 -0.79 11.35 -8.97
CA GLY A 106 -0.01 12.45 -9.54
C GLY A 106 1.02 12.02 -10.59
N ALA A 107 1.38 10.74 -10.62
CA ALA A 107 2.38 10.19 -11.54
C ALA A 107 1.87 8.86 -12.14
N PRO A 108 1.35 8.85 -13.38
CA PRO A 108 0.93 7.60 -14.02
C PRO A 108 2.13 6.65 -14.10
N ALA A 109 2.00 5.46 -13.52
CA ALA A 109 3.03 4.44 -13.52
C ALA A 109 3.28 3.95 -14.96
N ALA A 110 4.28 4.52 -15.63
CA ALA A 110 4.77 4.08 -16.92
C ALA A 110 6.00 3.19 -16.71
N GLY A 111 5.81 2.03 -16.08
CA GLY A 111 6.90 1.10 -15.81
C GLY A 111 6.45 -0.18 -15.11
N PRO A 112 7.34 -1.18 -15.03
CA PRO A 112 7.12 -2.35 -14.18
C PRO A 112 6.93 -1.91 -12.72
N LEU A 113 6.12 -2.63 -11.96
CA LEU A 113 5.98 -2.40 -10.53
C LEU A 113 7.34 -2.61 -9.85
N THR A 114 7.83 -1.56 -9.17
CA THR A 114 9.06 -1.55 -8.41
C THR A 114 8.75 -1.26 -6.95
N VAL A 115 9.43 -1.95 -6.05
CA VAL A 115 9.43 -1.59 -4.63
C VAL A 115 10.36 -0.38 -4.46
N SER A 116 9.83 0.70 -3.88
CA SER A 116 10.59 1.92 -3.58
C SER A 116 11.58 1.69 -2.43
N ASP A 117 12.70 2.43 -2.44
CA ASP A 117 13.70 2.34 -1.36
C ASP A 117 13.29 3.28 -0.22
N PRO A 118 13.38 2.86 1.06
CA PRO A 118 13.00 3.70 2.22
C PRO A 118 13.66 5.08 2.29
N GLY A 119 14.79 5.29 1.58
CA GLY A 119 15.46 6.59 1.47
C GLY A 119 14.91 7.51 0.37
N ASP A 120 14.01 7.02 -0.48
CA ASP A 120 13.40 7.79 -1.56
C ASP A 120 12.53 8.93 -1.00
N ALA A 121 12.47 10.05 -1.71
CA ALA A 121 11.74 11.23 -1.25
C ALA A 121 10.24 10.95 -0.99
N LEU A 122 9.64 10.06 -1.79
CA LEU A 122 8.25 9.64 -1.65
C LEU A 122 8.02 8.82 -0.37
N GLU A 123 8.96 7.94 -0.01
CA GLU A 123 8.95 7.15 1.22
C GLU A 123 9.12 8.04 2.46
N VAL A 124 10.03 9.02 2.38
CA VAL A 124 10.25 10.01 3.45
C VAL A 124 9.00 10.87 3.68
N GLU A 125 8.34 11.31 2.61
CA GLU A 125 7.08 12.06 2.72
C GLU A 125 5.98 11.22 3.36
N ALA A 126 5.78 9.98 2.90
CA ALA A 126 4.79 9.07 3.44
C ALA A 126 5.03 8.78 4.93
N GLU A 127 6.28 8.58 5.34
CA GLU A 127 6.68 8.41 6.74
C GLU A 127 6.41 9.66 7.59
N VAL A 128 6.66 10.87 7.06
CA VAL A 128 6.41 12.13 7.78
C VAL A 128 4.91 12.34 8.04
N LEU A 129 4.06 12.12 7.03
CA LEU A 129 2.61 12.24 7.16
C LEU A 129 2.05 11.20 8.13
N ALA A 130 2.54 9.96 8.03
CA ALA A 130 2.12 8.86 8.90
C ALA A 130 2.43 9.13 10.38
N ARG A 131 3.58 9.74 10.70
CA ARG A 131 3.93 10.16 12.07
C ARG A 131 3.11 11.34 12.59
N GLY A 132 2.51 12.14 11.70
CA GLY A 132 1.67 13.28 12.08
C GLY A 132 0.35 12.87 12.77
N LEU A 133 0.01 11.58 12.76
CA LEU A 133 -1.21 11.05 13.38
C LEU A 133 -1.11 10.84 14.91
N ASP A 134 0.09 10.86 15.47
CA ASP A 134 0.34 10.65 16.90
C ASP A 134 0.13 11.93 17.76
N GLY A 135 -0.36 13.02 17.15
CA GLY A 135 -0.45 14.37 17.71
C GLY A 135 -1.81 14.79 18.24
#